data_AF-A0AB34IRL8-F1
#
_entry.id   AF-A0AB34IRL8-F1
#
_cell.length_a   1.000
_cell.length_b   1.000
_cell.length_c   1.000
_cell.angle_alpha   90.00
_cell.angle_beta   90.00
_cell.angle_gamma   90.00
#
_symmetry.space_group_name_H-M   'P 1'
#
loop_
_entity.id
_entity.type
_entity.pdbx_description
1 polymer ?
#
loop_
_entity_poly.entity_id
_entity_poly.type
_entity_poly.pdbx_seq_one_letter_code
_entity_poly.pdbx_strand_id
1 'polypeptide(L)'
;MLLALIFATPVRDGPTALGYWRPVQPQLDCVALVSTSCQTQAQCNNDTEAIDAVQLALAHGCHAHVFSKGVACAQPPGFGFPGVHCELKRNVGREFGNLLDYIVEHYDNLPKRLINVPMPLHSHARRPLYLDVLNTTKDFLCSEGGPMRELGNFTFRWYSGFPAGSMPAKYVIPAKVEPMEKFSSHYLGRYDPEEKMCLGGLFGTSRHLIRQRPRRTYEQLQAEVNVGDTVEAGHFMEHLARVAFGGV
;
A
#
# COMPACT_ATOMS: atom_id res chain seq x y z
N MET A 1 1.10 30.07 39.08
CA MET A 1 1.00 29.54 37.70
C MET A 1 0.49 28.11 37.82
N LEU A 2 -0.83 27.91 37.78
CA LEU A 2 -1.46 26.59 37.93
C LEU A 2 -1.55 25.93 36.55
N LEU A 3 -0.85 24.82 36.35
CA LEU A 3 -1.03 23.93 35.19
C LEU A 3 -2.36 23.19 35.37
N ALA A 4 -3.37 23.54 34.57
CA ALA A 4 -4.59 22.78 34.44
C ALA A 4 -4.30 21.54 33.56
N LEU A 5 -4.19 20.37 34.20
CA LEU A 5 -4.23 19.08 33.52
C LEU A 5 -5.66 18.84 33.02
N ILE A 6 -5.90 19.11 31.75
CA ILE A 6 -7.14 18.73 31.06
C ILE A 6 -7.05 17.23 30.77
N PHE A 7 -7.69 16.42 31.62
CA PHE A 7 -7.97 15.03 31.29
C PHE A 7 -9.11 14.99 30.28
N ALA A 8 -8.79 14.81 29.00
CA ALA A 8 -9.79 14.52 27.98
C ALA A 8 -10.45 13.17 28.33
N THR A 9 -11.75 13.20 28.62
CA THR A 9 -12.54 11.98 28.81
C THR A 9 -12.68 11.28 27.46
N PRO A 10 -12.37 9.97 27.35
CA PRO A 10 -12.49 9.27 26.09
C PRO A 10 -13.97 9.22 25.67
N VAL A 11 -14.24 9.64 24.43
CA VAL A 11 -15.55 9.51 23.79
C VAL A 11 -15.86 8.01 23.66
N ARG A 12 -17.05 7.60 24.13
CA ARG A 12 -17.49 6.20 24.12
C ARG A 12 -18.49 5.99 22.99
N ASP A 13 -18.16 5.12 22.03
CA ASP A 13 -19.15 4.58 21.10
C ASP A 13 -19.89 3.40 21.76
N GLY A 14 -21.18 3.25 21.46
CA GLY A 14 -22.15 2.45 22.22
C GLY A 14 -21.78 0.99 22.56
N PRO A 15 -22.54 0.35 23.46
CA PRO A 15 -22.21 -0.97 24.00
C PRO A 15 -22.19 -2.05 22.90
N THR A 16 -21.18 -2.92 22.93
CA THR A 16 -21.22 -4.18 22.16
C THR A 16 -22.24 -5.14 22.75
N ALA A 17 -22.67 -6.14 21.96
CA ALA A 17 -23.62 -7.19 22.40
C ALA A 17 -23.17 -7.99 23.65
N LEU A 18 -21.90 -7.84 24.08
CA LEU A 18 -21.33 -8.46 25.28
C LEU A 18 -21.06 -7.45 26.41
N GLY A 19 -21.51 -6.20 26.30
CA GLY A 19 -21.34 -5.17 27.33
C GLY A 19 -19.91 -4.62 27.47
N TYR A 20 -18.97 -5.08 26.65
CA TYR A 20 -17.61 -4.52 26.61
C TYR A 20 -17.58 -3.27 25.73
N TRP A 21 -17.18 -2.15 26.34
CA TRP A 21 -16.87 -0.93 25.61
C TRP A 21 -15.57 -1.14 24.85
N ARG A 22 -15.60 -1.08 23.52
CA ARG A 22 -14.34 -0.95 22.76
C ARG A 22 -13.89 0.50 22.89
N PRO A 23 -12.63 0.76 23.29
CA PRO A 23 -12.11 2.13 23.21
C PRO A 23 -12.22 2.59 21.76
N VAL A 24 -12.81 3.77 21.55
CA VAL A 24 -12.79 4.42 20.24
C VAL A 24 -11.32 4.69 19.94
N GLN A 25 -10.75 3.92 19.00
CA GLN A 25 -9.40 4.23 18.54
C GLN A 25 -9.48 5.61 17.88
N PRO A 26 -8.58 6.55 18.25
CA PRO A 26 -8.55 7.84 17.59
C PRO A 26 -8.43 7.61 16.08
N GLN A 27 -9.35 8.18 15.30
CA GLN A 27 -9.27 8.07 13.85
C GLN A 27 -7.98 8.77 13.40
N LEU A 28 -7.06 7.99 12.84
CA LEU A 28 -5.82 8.53 12.32
C LEU A 28 -6.13 9.39 11.09
N ASP A 29 -5.54 10.57 11.01
CA ASP A 29 -5.74 11.44 9.85
C ASP A 29 -4.99 10.93 8.61
N CYS A 30 -3.74 10.51 8.78
CA CYS A 30 -2.90 10.02 7.69
C CYS A 30 -2.05 8.82 8.14
N VAL A 31 -1.95 7.80 7.28
CA VAL A 31 -1.03 6.67 7.44
C VAL A 31 -0.27 6.44 6.14
N ALA A 32 1.06 6.38 6.23
CA ALA A 32 1.94 5.93 5.15
C ALA A 32 2.31 4.45 5.36
N LEU A 33 2.00 3.61 4.37
CA LEU A 33 2.33 2.18 4.35
C LEU A 33 3.66 1.97 3.61
N VAL A 34 4.72 1.77 4.36
CA VAL A 34 6.08 1.59 3.81
C VAL A 34 6.37 0.10 3.66
N SER A 35 6.50 -0.38 2.42
CA SER A 35 6.79 -1.80 2.15
C SER A 35 8.25 -2.00 1.76
N THR A 36 9.04 -2.67 2.61
CA THR A 36 10.44 -3.02 2.35
C THR A 36 10.63 -4.53 2.17
N SER A 37 11.51 -4.91 1.24
CA SER A 37 11.82 -6.30 0.90
C SER A 37 13.28 -6.68 1.17
N CYS A 38 13.99 -5.92 2.01
CA CYS A 38 15.37 -6.27 2.37
C CYS A 38 15.40 -7.66 3.03
N GLN A 39 16.13 -8.61 2.44
CA GLN A 39 16.12 -10.02 2.86
C GLN A 39 17.17 -10.32 3.93
N THR A 40 18.27 -9.56 3.94
CA THR A 40 19.37 -9.74 4.89
C THR A 40 19.57 -8.50 5.75
N GLN A 41 20.18 -8.69 6.92
CA GLN A 41 20.52 -7.57 7.81
C GLN A 41 21.43 -6.56 7.12
N ALA A 42 22.42 -7.00 6.34
CA ALA A 42 23.30 -6.10 5.60
C ALA A 42 22.53 -5.26 4.56
N GLN A 43 21.51 -5.84 3.90
CA GLN A 43 20.63 -5.10 3.01
C GLN A 43 19.76 -4.10 3.78
N CYS A 44 19.17 -4.50 4.90
CA CYS A 44 18.30 -3.62 5.70
C CYS A 44 19.07 -2.48 6.37
N ASN A 45 20.31 -2.72 6.83
CA ASN A 45 21.18 -1.69 7.41
C ASN A 45 21.54 -0.60 6.39
N ASN A 46 21.53 -0.96 5.10
CA ASN A 46 21.77 -0.03 4.01
C ASN A 46 20.48 0.55 3.41
N ASP A 47 19.30 0.07 3.84
CA ASP A 47 17.99 0.58 3.40
C ASP A 47 17.63 1.87 4.18
N THR A 48 18.50 2.87 4.07
CA THR A 48 18.31 4.20 4.67
C THR A 48 17.08 4.89 4.11
N GLU A 49 16.62 4.48 2.92
CA GLU A 49 15.45 5.06 2.27
C GLU A 49 14.16 4.72 2.99
N ALA A 50 14.05 3.53 3.62
CA ALA A 50 12.83 3.19 4.37
C ALA A 50 12.71 4.08 5.62
N ILE A 51 13.84 4.33 6.28
CA ILE A 51 13.92 5.24 7.43
C ILE A 51 13.57 6.67 6.98
N ASP A 52 14.14 7.14 5.88
CA ASP A 52 13.85 8.45 5.30
C ASP A 52 12.38 8.58 4.88
N ALA A 53 11.78 7.55 4.28
CA ALA A 53 10.36 7.53 3.94
C ALA A 53 9.46 7.69 5.19
N VAL A 54 9.82 7.01 6.28
CA VAL A 54 9.15 7.12 7.58
C VAL A 54 9.32 8.51 8.19
N GLN A 55 10.54 9.04 8.19
CA GLN A 55 10.83 10.38 8.70
C GLN A 55 10.05 11.46 7.94
N LEU A 56 9.97 11.35 6.62
CA LEU A 56 9.16 12.23 5.78
C LEU A 56 7.67 12.15 6.13
N ALA A 57 7.12 10.95 6.34
CA ALA A 57 5.72 10.78 6.78
C ALA A 57 5.47 11.47 8.13
N LEU A 58 6.32 11.20 9.12
CA LEU A 58 6.20 11.76 10.46
C LEU A 58 6.30 13.29 10.44
N ALA A 59 7.20 13.84 9.62
CA ALA A 59 7.36 15.29 9.45
C ALA A 59 6.12 15.97 8.84
N HIS A 60 5.28 15.23 8.11
CA HIS A 60 4.00 15.71 7.55
C HIS A 60 2.80 15.31 8.42
N GLY A 61 3.02 14.89 9.67
CA GLY A 61 1.95 14.53 10.60
C GLY A 61 1.23 13.21 10.28
N CYS A 62 1.80 12.37 9.41
CA CYS A 62 1.30 11.03 9.16
C CYS A 62 1.89 10.04 10.18
N HIS A 63 1.12 9.02 10.53
CA HIS A 63 1.67 7.80 11.11
C HIS A 63 2.37 6.99 10.02
N ALA A 64 3.38 6.21 10.40
CA ALA A 64 3.98 5.24 9.48
C ALA A 64 3.65 3.82 9.93
N HIS A 65 3.20 2.99 8.98
CA HIS A 65 3.06 1.56 9.15
C HIS A 65 4.05 0.89 8.20
N VAL A 66 5.09 0.26 8.76
CA VAL A 66 6.15 -0.38 8.00
C VAL A 66 5.88 -1.88 7.92
N PHE A 67 5.75 -2.39 6.70
CA PHE A 67 5.72 -3.82 6.44
C PHE A 67 7.10 -4.27 5.97
N SER A 68 7.79 -5.03 6.81
CA SER A 68 9.08 -5.62 6.45
C SER A 68 8.90 -7.08 6.06
N LYS A 69 9.36 -7.42 4.86
CA LYS A 69 9.39 -8.81 4.37
C LYS A 69 10.68 -9.55 4.73
N GLY A 70 11.50 -8.97 5.60
CA GLY A 70 12.76 -9.55 6.08
C GLY A 70 13.00 -9.22 7.54
N VAL A 71 14.15 -8.63 7.89
CA VAL A 71 14.56 -8.44 9.30
C VAL A 71 14.43 -6.99 9.80
N ALA A 72 13.89 -6.07 9.01
CA ALA A 72 13.96 -4.63 9.31
C ALA A 72 13.18 -4.23 10.58
N CYS A 73 12.08 -4.92 10.92
CA CYS A 73 11.34 -4.63 12.15
C CYS A 73 12.00 -5.20 13.42
N ALA A 74 12.95 -6.13 13.29
CA ALA A 74 13.48 -6.90 14.41
C ALA A 74 14.82 -6.37 14.96
N GLN A 75 15.41 -5.33 14.35
CA GLN A 75 16.77 -4.87 14.68
C GLN A 75 16.74 -3.53 15.41
N PRO A 76 17.54 -3.30 16.47
CA PRO A 76 17.74 -1.97 17.07
C PRO A 76 18.54 -1.01 16.17
N PRO A 77 18.27 0.32 16.21
CA PRO A 77 17.20 0.97 16.98
C PRO A 77 15.81 0.68 16.40
N GLY A 78 15.75 0.05 15.23
CA GLY A 78 14.53 -0.37 14.56
C GLY A 78 13.66 0.80 14.19
N PHE A 79 12.43 0.48 13.80
CA PHE A 79 11.38 1.47 13.64
C PHE A 79 10.75 1.83 15.00
N GLY A 80 11.54 1.86 16.08
CA GLY A 80 11.09 2.17 17.45
C GLY A 80 10.75 3.65 17.70
N PHE A 81 10.48 4.42 16.64
CA PHE A 81 10.10 5.81 16.74
C PHE A 81 8.64 5.93 17.22
N PRO A 82 8.32 6.92 18.07
CA PRO A 82 6.92 7.26 18.34
C PRO A 82 6.17 7.53 17.04
N GLY A 83 4.97 6.95 16.89
CA GLY A 83 4.14 7.11 15.69
C GLY A 83 4.45 6.13 14.55
N VAL A 84 5.37 5.18 14.76
CA VAL A 84 5.67 4.12 13.79
C VAL A 84 5.20 2.77 14.32
N HIS A 85 4.46 2.04 13.49
CA HIS A 85 4.16 0.63 13.68
C HIS A 85 4.98 -0.18 12.67
N CYS A 86 5.59 -1.29 13.09
CA CYS A 86 6.37 -2.14 12.20
C CYS A 86 5.93 -3.60 12.35
N GLU A 87 5.60 -4.22 11.23
CA GLU A 87 5.16 -5.62 11.17
C GLU A 87 6.05 -6.44 10.22
N LEU A 88 6.40 -7.64 10.66
CA LEU A 88 7.03 -8.65 9.81
C LEU A 88 5.96 -9.39 8.99
N LYS A 89 6.04 -9.30 7.66
CA LYS A 89 5.15 -10.01 6.74
C LYS A 89 5.90 -11.06 5.95
N ARG A 90 5.17 -12.07 5.46
CA ARG A 90 5.72 -13.02 4.47
C ARG A 90 5.98 -12.28 3.16
N ASN A 91 6.99 -12.70 2.40
CA ASN A 91 7.24 -12.15 1.08
C ASN A 91 6.24 -12.69 0.03
N VAL A 92 4.98 -12.27 0.12
CA VAL A 92 3.90 -12.57 -0.82
C VAL A 92 3.23 -11.29 -1.31
N GLY A 93 2.56 -11.34 -2.46
CA GLY A 93 1.73 -10.26 -2.99
C GLY A 93 2.44 -8.97 -3.38
N ARG A 94 3.78 -8.99 -3.48
CA ARG A 94 4.60 -7.80 -3.74
C ARG A 94 4.22 -6.64 -2.78
N GLU A 95 4.30 -5.40 -3.21
CA GLU A 95 3.88 -4.22 -2.44
C GLU A 95 2.36 -4.15 -2.22
N PHE A 96 1.54 -4.59 -3.17
CA PHE A 96 0.08 -4.49 -3.06
C PHE A 96 -0.53 -5.46 -2.05
N GLY A 97 0.12 -6.59 -1.79
CA GLY A 97 -0.30 -7.54 -0.75
C GLY A 97 -0.41 -6.87 0.63
N ASN A 98 0.63 -6.12 1.02
CA ASN A 98 0.65 -5.39 2.29
C ASN A 98 -0.42 -4.30 2.36
N LEU A 99 -0.61 -3.55 1.27
CA LEU A 99 -1.66 -2.54 1.18
C LEU A 99 -3.06 -3.17 1.34
N LEU A 100 -3.33 -4.26 0.62
CA LEU A 100 -4.61 -4.95 0.67
C LEU A 100 -4.84 -5.60 2.04
N ASP A 101 -3.81 -6.17 2.66
CA ASP A 101 -3.85 -6.64 4.05
C ASP A 101 -4.31 -5.52 4.99
N TYR A 102 -3.68 -4.35 4.91
CA TYR A 102 -4.03 -3.20 5.74
C TYR A 102 -5.48 -2.73 5.49
N ILE A 103 -5.88 -2.61 4.22
CA ILE A 103 -7.23 -2.18 3.86
C ILE A 103 -8.28 -3.17 4.39
N VAL A 104 -8.05 -4.46 4.19
CA VAL A 104 -8.98 -5.51 4.64
C VAL A 104 -9.06 -5.51 6.16
N GLU A 105 -7.95 -5.43 6.88
CA GLU A 105 -7.93 -5.45 8.34
C GLU A 105 -8.62 -4.21 8.95
N HIS A 106 -8.34 -3.02 8.40
CA HIS A 106 -8.77 -1.74 8.96
C HIS A 106 -9.94 -1.10 8.22
N TYR A 107 -10.66 -1.81 7.34
CA TYR A 107 -11.68 -1.24 6.44
C TYR A 107 -12.67 -0.27 7.14
N ASP A 108 -13.18 -0.68 8.30
CA ASP A 108 -14.16 0.10 9.09
C ASP A 108 -13.54 1.25 9.88
N ASN A 109 -12.21 1.26 10.05
CA ASN A 109 -11.44 2.26 10.80
C ASN A 109 -10.26 2.84 9.99
N LEU A 110 -10.39 2.91 8.66
CA LEU A 110 -9.36 3.46 7.79
C LEU A 110 -9.00 4.90 8.20
N PRO A 111 -7.72 5.31 8.03
CA PRO A 111 -7.33 6.71 8.19
C PRO A 111 -7.99 7.58 7.13
N LYS A 112 -8.12 8.89 7.33
CA LYS A 112 -8.69 9.78 6.29
C LYS A 112 -7.89 9.68 4.99
N ARG A 113 -6.57 9.59 5.10
CA ARG A 113 -5.61 9.45 4.00
C ARG A 113 -4.72 8.22 4.19
N LEU A 114 -4.57 7.43 3.12
CA LEU A 114 -3.70 6.27 3.05
C LEU A 114 -2.69 6.47 1.92
N ILE A 115 -1.40 6.24 2.19
CA ILE A 115 -0.34 6.39 1.20
C ILE A 115 0.37 5.05 1.03
N ASN A 116 0.40 4.49 -0.18
CA ASN A 116 1.18 3.30 -0.48
C ASN A 116 2.60 3.71 -0.89
N VAL A 117 3.62 3.26 -0.16
CA VAL A 117 5.01 3.64 -0.37
C VAL A 117 5.85 2.37 -0.65
N PRO A 118 5.95 1.95 -1.92
CA PRO A 118 6.82 0.84 -2.30
C PRO A 118 8.28 1.28 -2.28
N MET A 119 9.14 0.43 -1.70
CA MET A 119 10.59 0.65 -1.68
C MET A 119 11.28 0.03 -2.90
N PRO A 120 12.46 0.55 -3.30
CA PRO A 120 13.10 1.75 -2.77
C PRO A 120 12.54 3.05 -3.38
N LEU A 121 12.77 4.21 -2.73
CA LEU A 121 12.28 5.53 -3.15
C LEU A 121 13.09 6.14 -4.30
N HIS A 122 14.36 5.79 -4.47
CA HIS A 122 15.17 6.25 -5.61
C HIS A 122 14.69 5.64 -6.94
N SER A 123 14.03 4.49 -6.90
CA SER A 123 13.52 3.82 -8.09
C SER A 123 12.32 4.57 -8.69
N HIS A 124 12.22 4.58 -10.02
CA HIS A 124 11.10 5.15 -10.78
C HIS A 124 10.74 6.60 -10.41
N ALA A 125 11.71 7.40 -9.95
CA ALA A 125 11.48 8.77 -9.44
C ALA A 125 10.38 8.85 -8.35
N ARG A 126 10.28 7.82 -7.49
CA ARG A 126 9.28 7.76 -6.42
C ARG A 126 9.46 8.83 -5.37
N ARG A 127 10.70 9.25 -5.04
CA ARG A 127 10.94 10.27 -4.01
C ARG A 127 10.22 11.61 -4.29
N PRO A 128 10.39 12.26 -5.46
CA PRO A 128 9.61 13.47 -5.79
C PRO A 128 8.09 13.25 -5.68
N LEU A 129 7.57 12.15 -6.25
CA LEU A 129 6.15 11.84 -6.18
C LEU A 129 5.67 11.64 -4.74
N TYR A 130 6.49 11.03 -3.88
CA TYR A 130 6.12 10.83 -2.48
C TYR A 130 5.95 12.16 -1.76
N LEU A 131 6.84 13.13 -2.01
CA LEU A 131 6.70 14.48 -1.48
C LEU A 131 5.43 15.17 -2.00
N ASP A 132 5.09 15.00 -3.27
CA ASP A 132 3.83 15.52 -3.84
C ASP A 132 2.61 14.87 -3.17
N VAL A 133 2.65 13.56 -2.93
CA VAL A 133 1.59 12.81 -2.25
C VAL A 133 1.46 13.21 -0.79
N LEU A 134 2.55 13.54 -0.09
CA LEU A 134 2.50 14.03 1.29
C LEU A 134 1.90 15.45 1.37
N ASN A 135 2.14 16.29 0.36
CA ASN A 135 1.72 17.69 0.37
C ASN A 135 0.36 17.97 -0.30
N THR A 136 -0.16 17.04 -1.10
CA THR A 136 -1.40 17.27 -1.83
C THR A 136 -2.65 17.10 -0.97
N THR A 137 -3.69 17.89 -1.27
CA THR A 137 -5.04 17.73 -0.73
C THR A 137 -5.94 16.86 -1.61
N LYS A 138 -5.45 16.41 -2.78
CA LYS A 138 -6.21 15.53 -3.67
C LYS A 138 -6.56 14.22 -2.96
N ASP A 139 -7.78 13.75 -3.18
CA ASP A 139 -8.25 12.45 -2.68
C ASP A 139 -7.46 11.29 -3.29
N PHE A 140 -6.99 11.43 -4.53
CA PHE A 140 -6.12 10.45 -5.18
C PHE A 140 -4.98 11.15 -5.93
N LEU A 141 -3.76 10.60 -5.83
CA LEU A 141 -2.60 11.03 -6.61
C LEU A 141 -1.63 9.88 -6.83
N CYS A 142 -1.18 9.69 -8.07
CA CYS A 142 -0.11 8.77 -8.46
C CYS A 142 0.70 9.38 -9.61
N SER A 143 1.84 8.78 -9.97
CA SER A 143 2.52 9.11 -11.23
C SER A 143 1.70 8.54 -12.38
N GLU A 144 1.20 9.40 -13.25
CA GLU A 144 0.35 9.01 -14.38
C GLU A 144 1.22 8.52 -15.55
N GLY A 145 0.89 7.34 -16.07
CA GLY A 145 1.36 6.87 -17.36
C GLY A 145 0.37 7.17 -18.49
N GLY A 146 0.53 6.45 -19.60
CA GLY A 146 -0.41 6.50 -20.73
C GLY A 146 -1.79 5.90 -20.40
N PRO A 147 -2.73 5.96 -21.36
CA PRO A 147 -4.03 5.31 -21.24
C PRO A 147 -3.87 3.79 -21.14
N MET A 148 -4.80 3.11 -20.46
CA MET A 148 -4.75 1.66 -20.29
C MET A 148 -5.03 0.87 -21.57
N ARG A 149 -5.49 1.49 -22.67
CA ARG A 149 -5.86 0.83 -23.94
C ARG A 149 -4.83 -0.19 -24.43
N GLU A 150 -3.55 0.12 -24.31
CA GLU A 150 -2.46 -0.78 -24.76
C GLU A 150 -2.22 -1.97 -23.81
N LEU A 151 -2.77 -1.90 -22.60
CA LEU A 151 -2.62 -2.90 -21.55
C LEU A 151 -3.84 -3.82 -21.42
N GLY A 152 -4.91 -3.66 -22.20
CA GLY A 152 -6.11 -4.51 -22.05
C GLY A 152 -5.81 -6.01 -22.20
N ASN A 153 -4.98 -6.35 -23.19
CA ASN A 153 -4.48 -7.70 -23.45
C ASN A 153 -3.15 -8.00 -22.74
N PHE A 154 -2.72 -7.16 -21.81
CA PHE A 154 -1.48 -7.36 -21.07
C PHE A 154 -1.57 -8.66 -20.26
N THR A 155 -0.56 -9.50 -20.46
CA THR A 155 -0.25 -10.65 -19.62
C THR A 155 1.24 -10.60 -19.31
N PHE A 156 1.61 -11.12 -18.16
CA PHE A 156 2.95 -11.06 -17.62
C PHE A 156 3.45 -12.48 -17.36
N ARG A 157 3.78 -13.18 -18.44
CA ARG A 157 4.27 -14.57 -18.38
C ARG A 157 5.74 -14.67 -17.95
N TRP A 158 6.53 -13.65 -18.24
CA TRP A 158 7.99 -13.68 -18.06
C TRP A 158 8.54 -12.32 -17.64
N TYR A 159 9.38 -12.31 -16.61
CA TYR A 159 10.17 -11.15 -16.21
C TYR A 159 11.57 -11.26 -16.86
N SER A 160 11.74 -10.75 -18.09
CA SER A 160 13.05 -10.64 -18.75
C SER A 160 13.54 -9.19 -18.72
N GLY A 161 13.66 -8.63 -17.52
CA GLY A 161 14.05 -7.22 -17.31
C GLY A 161 15.56 -6.95 -17.30
N PHE A 162 16.39 -7.95 -17.59
CA PHE A 162 17.83 -7.81 -17.51
C PHE A 162 18.50 -8.33 -18.78
N PRO A 163 19.63 -7.74 -19.22
CA PRO A 163 20.36 -8.20 -20.38
C PRO A 163 20.60 -9.71 -20.28
N ALA A 164 20.38 -10.42 -21.39
CA ALA A 164 20.49 -11.87 -21.50
C ALA A 164 21.73 -12.37 -20.73
N GLY A 165 21.50 -13.06 -19.61
CA GLY A 165 22.57 -13.64 -18.77
C GLY A 165 22.68 -13.14 -17.33
N SER A 166 21.91 -12.15 -16.88
CA SER A 166 22.12 -11.56 -15.54
C SER A 166 21.15 -12.02 -14.43
N MET A 167 20.01 -12.64 -14.75
CA MET A 167 19.23 -13.43 -13.79
C MET A 167 18.43 -14.53 -14.52
N PRO A 168 18.27 -15.74 -13.94
CA PRO A 168 17.36 -16.73 -14.49
C PRO A 168 15.96 -16.12 -14.53
N ALA A 169 15.25 -16.32 -15.64
CA ALA A 169 13.89 -15.84 -15.78
C ALA A 169 13.06 -16.35 -14.60
N LYS A 170 12.56 -15.44 -13.76
CA LYS A 170 11.71 -15.82 -12.64
C LYS A 170 10.34 -16.13 -13.19
N TYR A 171 9.86 -17.34 -12.94
CA TYR A 171 8.50 -17.73 -13.31
C TYR A 171 7.51 -16.82 -12.58
N VAL A 172 6.64 -16.16 -13.34
CA VAL A 172 5.55 -15.36 -12.80
C VAL A 172 4.36 -16.29 -12.60
N ILE A 173 3.80 -16.31 -11.40
CA ILE A 173 2.56 -17.04 -11.12
C ILE A 173 1.43 -16.32 -11.88
N PRO A 174 0.76 -17.00 -12.83
CA PRO A 174 -0.37 -16.45 -13.57
C PRO A 174 -1.49 -15.93 -12.66
N ALA A 175 -2.17 -14.87 -13.08
CA ALA A 175 -3.43 -14.49 -12.47
C ALA A 175 -4.51 -15.52 -12.81
N LYS A 176 -5.46 -15.77 -11.91
CA LYS A 176 -6.62 -16.64 -12.19
C LYS A 176 -7.52 -16.07 -13.27
N VAL A 177 -7.52 -14.75 -13.43
CA VAL A 177 -8.29 -14.03 -14.45
C VAL A 177 -7.32 -13.21 -15.31
N GLU A 178 -7.25 -13.56 -16.58
CA GLU A 178 -6.40 -12.89 -17.58
C GLU A 178 -7.21 -12.60 -18.86
N PRO A 179 -6.85 -11.58 -19.66
CA PRO A 179 -5.78 -10.60 -19.43
C PRO A 179 -6.22 -9.47 -18.46
N MET A 180 -5.41 -8.43 -18.30
CA MET A 180 -5.67 -7.31 -17.37
C MET A 180 -7.07 -6.69 -17.50
N GLU A 181 -7.61 -6.55 -18.72
CA GLU A 181 -9.00 -6.08 -18.93
C GLU A 181 -10.03 -6.96 -18.22
N LYS A 182 -9.91 -8.28 -18.39
CA LYS A 182 -10.82 -9.24 -17.73
C LYS A 182 -10.60 -9.25 -16.23
N PHE A 183 -9.35 -9.13 -15.78
CA PHE A 183 -9.03 -9.00 -14.35
C PHE A 183 -9.74 -7.78 -13.74
N SER A 184 -9.58 -6.60 -14.35
CA SER A 184 -10.20 -5.36 -13.90
C SER A 184 -11.73 -5.46 -13.93
N SER A 185 -12.30 -5.96 -15.02
CA SER A 185 -13.75 -6.15 -15.15
C SER A 185 -14.30 -7.12 -14.10
N HIS A 186 -13.58 -8.21 -13.81
CA HIS A 186 -14.00 -9.24 -12.85
C HIS A 186 -13.95 -8.74 -11.41
N TYR A 187 -12.81 -8.18 -10.97
CA TYR A 187 -12.62 -7.81 -9.56
C TYR A 187 -13.04 -6.38 -9.24
N LEU A 188 -12.89 -5.44 -10.18
CA LEU A 188 -13.18 -4.02 -9.98
C LEU A 188 -14.50 -3.59 -10.62
N GLY A 189 -15.17 -4.47 -11.37
CA GLY A 189 -16.46 -4.23 -12.01
C GLY A 189 -16.40 -3.32 -13.22
N ARG A 190 -15.22 -2.84 -13.61
CA ARG A 190 -15.02 -1.97 -14.78
C ARG A 190 -13.62 -2.11 -15.36
N TYR A 191 -13.51 -1.80 -16.63
CA TYR A 191 -12.25 -1.50 -17.31
C TYR A 191 -12.50 -0.31 -18.22
N ASP A 192 -11.64 0.70 -18.15
CA ASP A 192 -11.73 1.91 -18.96
C ASP A 192 -10.42 2.06 -19.74
N PRO A 193 -10.41 1.87 -21.07
CA PRO A 193 -9.20 1.98 -21.87
C PRO A 193 -8.59 3.39 -21.87
N GLU A 194 -9.37 4.42 -21.55
CA GLU A 194 -8.90 5.83 -21.55
C GLU A 194 -8.41 6.29 -20.17
N GLU A 195 -8.71 5.53 -19.12
CA GLU A 195 -8.20 5.80 -17.78
C GLU A 195 -6.67 5.65 -17.77
N LYS A 196 -6.00 6.56 -17.07
CA LYS A 196 -4.54 6.59 -17.01
C LYS A 196 -4.02 5.56 -16.01
N MET A 197 -3.00 4.82 -16.43
CA MET A 197 -2.30 3.90 -15.52
C MET A 197 -1.54 4.67 -14.43
N CYS A 198 -1.39 4.05 -13.26
CA CYS A 198 -0.42 4.52 -12.27
C CYS A 198 0.92 3.81 -12.46
N LEU A 199 2.02 4.57 -12.35
CA LEU A 199 3.37 4.05 -12.51
C LEU A 199 4.08 3.96 -11.16
N GLY A 200 4.89 2.90 -11.02
CA GLY A 200 5.80 2.73 -9.89
C GLY A 200 5.15 2.35 -8.56
N GLY A 201 3.84 2.11 -8.53
CA GLY A 201 3.07 1.62 -7.37
C GLY A 201 2.91 2.60 -6.21
N LEU A 202 3.53 3.79 -6.26
CA LEU A 202 3.40 4.82 -5.23
C LEU A 202 2.18 5.70 -5.52
N PHE A 203 1.29 5.83 -4.55
CA PHE A 203 0.11 6.69 -4.64
C PHE A 203 -0.45 7.05 -3.27
N GLY A 204 -1.23 8.12 -3.22
CA GLY A 204 -2.12 8.45 -2.11
C GLY A 204 -3.58 8.23 -2.49
N THR A 205 -4.39 7.77 -1.55
CA THR A 205 -5.85 7.63 -1.67
C THR A 205 -6.54 8.06 -0.37
N SER A 206 -7.83 8.41 -0.43
CA SER A 206 -8.64 8.71 0.74
C SER A 206 -9.55 7.54 1.14
N ARG A 207 -9.89 7.47 2.42
CA ARG A 207 -10.88 6.50 2.93
C ARG A 207 -12.21 6.59 2.19
N HIS A 208 -12.61 7.80 1.78
CA HIS A 208 -13.84 8.00 1.02
C HIS A 208 -13.81 7.17 -0.27
N LEU A 209 -12.74 7.28 -1.06
CA LEU A 209 -12.59 6.55 -2.32
C LEU A 209 -12.50 5.04 -2.13
N ILE A 210 -11.74 4.57 -1.11
CA ILE A 210 -11.67 3.13 -0.79
C ILE A 210 -13.06 2.57 -0.44
N ARG A 211 -13.86 3.32 0.33
CA ARG A 211 -15.19 2.87 0.76
C ARG A 211 -16.27 2.90 -0.32
N GLN A 212 -15.99 3.46 -1.49
CA GLN A 212 -16.91 3.36 -2.63
C GLN A 212 -17.00 1.92 -3.16
N ARG A 213 -16.06 1.03 -2.79
CA ARG A 213 -16.11 -0.41 -3.06
C ARG A 213 -16.31 -1.20 -1.78
N PRO A 214 -17.12 -2.27 -1.77
CA PRO A 214 -17.33 -3.07 -0.57
C PRO A 214 -16.03 -3.77 -0.15
N ARG A 215 -15.86 -4.01 1.17
CA ARG A 215 -14.71 -4.74 1.75
C ARG A 215 -14.38 -6.03 0.99
N ARG A 216 -15.42 -6.78 0.59
CA ARG A 216 -15.30 -8.04 -0.17
C ARG A 216 -14.49 -7.91 -1.45
N THR A 217 -14.54 -6.78 -2.14
CA THR A 217 -13.72 -6.53 -3.33
C THR A 217 -12.23 -6.58 -2.98
N TYR A 218 -11.84 -5.95 -1.87
CA TYR A 218 -10.46 -5.95 -1.41
C TYR A 218 -10.02 -7.31 -0.89
N GLU A 219 -10.90 -8.06 -0.23
CA GLU A 219 -10.63 -9.45 0.20
C GLU A 219 -10.36 -10.38 -1.01
N GLN A 220 -11.13 -10.21 -2.09
CA GLN A 220 -10.93 -10.99 -3.32
C GLN A 220 -9.61 -10.63 -4.02
N LEU A 221 -9.27 -9.34 -4.10
CA LEU A 221 -7.99 -8.89 -4.63
C LEU A 221 -6.83 -9.38 -3.77
N GLN A 222 -6.94 -9.30 -2.45
CA GLN A 222 -5.95 -9.79 -1.49
C GLN A 222 -5.67 -11.28 -1.71
N ALA A 223 -6.73 -12.09 -1.82
CA ALA A 223 -6.62 -13.53 -2.08
C ALA A 223 -5.98 -13.86 -3.44
N GLU A 224 -6.04 -12.94 -4.39
CA GLU A 224 -5.45 -13.09 -5.72
C GLU A 224 -3.98 -12.68 -5.76
N VAL A 225 -3.61 -11.59 -5.08
CA VAL A 225 -2.20 -11.15 -5.04
C VAL A 225 -1.37 -11.97 -4.05
N ASN A 226 -1.92 -12.42 -2.92
CA ASN A 226 -1.15 -13.07 -1.85
C ASN A 226 -0.91 -14.58 -2.09
N VAL A 227 -0.74 -15.01 -3.34
CA VAL A 227 -0.46 -16.42 -3.70
C VAL A 227 1.03 -16.74 -3.86
N GLY A 228 1.89 -15.72 -3.93
CA GLY A 228 3.34 -15.89 -4.00
C GLY A 228 4.09 -14.57 -4.11
N ASP A 229 5.41 -14.64 -4.24
CA ASP A 229 6.29 -13.47 -4.30
C ASP A 229 6.19 -12.72 -5.66
N THR A 230 6.08 -13.47 -6.75
CA THR A 230 6.00 -12.90 -8.11
C THR A 230 4.73 -13.39 -8.78
N VAL A 231 3.71 -12.55 -8.70
CA VAL A 231 2.35 -12.82 -9.18
C VAL A 231 1.97 -11.79 -10.24
N GLU A 232 1.38 -12.25 -11.34
CA GLU A 232 0.90 -11.38 -12.41
C GLU A 232 -0.18 -10.41 -11.92
N ALA A 233 -1.07 -10.87 -11.03
CA ALA A 233 -2.09 -10.03 -10.41
C ALA A 233 -1.50 -8.81 -9.67
N GLY A 234 -0.32 -8.96 -9.05
CA GLY A 234 0.39 -7.85 -8.43
C GLY A 234 0.82 -6.79 -9.45
N HIS A 235 1.26 -7.22 -10.63
CA HIS A 235 1.59 -6.31 -11.74
C HIS A 235 0.36 -5.64 -12.34
N PHE A 236 -0.76 -6.35 -12.45
CA PHE A 236 -2.03 -5.72 -12.85
C PHE A 236 -2.42 -4.62 -11.87
N MET A 237 -2.27 -4.85 -10.56
CA MET A 237 -2.58 -3.86 -9.53
C MET A 237 -1.68 -2.61 -9.58
N GLU A 238 -0.40 -2.74 -9.98
CA GLU A 238 0.47 -1.58 -10.23
C GLU A 238 -0.17 -0.62 -11.24
N HIS A 239 -0.64 -1.13 -12.37
CA HIS A 239 -1.28 -0.33 -13.43
C HIS A 239 -2.70 0.13 -13.05
N LEU A 240 -3.47 -0.75 -12.39
CA LEU A 240 -4.88 -0.54 -12.03
C LEU A 240 -5.07 0.23 -10.72
N ALA A 241 -4.01 0.75 -10.08
CA ALA A 241 -4.14 1.41 -8.77
C ALA A 241 -5.18 2.56 -8.78
N ARG A 242 -5.27 3.33 -9.87
CA ARG A 242 -6.32 4.35 -10.03
C ARG A 242 -7.72 3.75 -10.09
N VAL A 243 -7.91 2.67 -10.85
CA VAL A 243 -9.20 1.97 -10.95
C VAL A 243 -9.59 1.33 -9.61
N ALA A 244 -8.62 0.80 -8.85
CA ALA A 244 -8.90 0.11 -7.59
C ALA A 244 -9.09 1.04 -6.39
N PHE A 245 -8.36 2.16 -6.36
CA PHE A 245 -8.27 3.04 -5.19
C PHE A 245 -8.61 4.51 -5.47
N GLY A 246 -8.90 4.89 -6.72
CA GLY A 246 -9.24 6.25 -7.14
C GLY A 246 -10.74 6.59 -7.13
N GLY A 247 -11.60 5.64 -6.75
CA GLY A 247 -13.06 5.80 -6.76
C GLY A 247 -13.74 5.15 -7.98
N VAL A 248 -15.08 5.13 -7.99
CA VAL A 248 -15.94 4.67 -9.10
C VAL A 248 -16.59 5.88 -9.75
#